data_AF-A0A1B6JM66-F1
#
_entry.id   AF-A0A1B6JM66-F1
#
_cell.length_a   1.000
_cell.length_b   1.000
_cell.length_c   1.000
_cell.angle_alpha   90.00
_cell.angle_beta   90.00
_cell.angle_gamma   90.00
#
_symmetry.space_group_name_H-M   'P 1'
#
loop_
_entity.id
_entity.type
_entity.pdbx_description
1 polymer ?
#
loop_
_entity_poly.entity_id
_entity_poly.type
_entity_poly.pdbx_seq_one_letter_code
_entity_poly.pdbx_strand_id
1 'polypeptide(L)'
;LGSYLTVFGYSLRKALPDVIIKTRLRNVINTLTKNVYEYGCTGIFEKHKLLYSFQMTMKLEQSEGRVTQHQLEFFIKGNVTLEKSERPCPARWISSQGWEDILKLSEEFQAEFGTLASHVEHNTERWKAWYDLDAPESTLPPGGMAEDVSPFHKLMLMRCFRVDRVYQAVTNYISNTMGEFFITPPFISLDSIFDQSSPTTPVVFILSPGSDPTSDLM
;
A
#
# COMPACT_ATOMS: atom_id res chain seq x y z
N LEU A 1 -20.55 -7.81 9.15
CA LEU A 1 -20.83 -6.84 10.23
C LEU A 1 -20.67 -7.46 11.63
N GLY A 2 -21.33 -8.59 11.93
CA GLY A 2 -21.23 -9.24 13.25
C GLY A 2 -19.80 -9.52 13.74
N SER A 3 -18.97 -10.19 12.92
CA SER A 3 -17.58 -10.50 13.28
C SER A 3 -16.73 -9.26 13.58
N TYR A 4 -16.93 -8.19 12.81
CA TYR A 4 -16.24 -6.91 13.05
C TYR A 4 -16.61 -6.31 14.42
N LEU A 5 -17.88 -6.36 14.82
CA LEU A 5 -18.30 -5.84 16.12
C LEU A 5 -17.68 -6.61 17.29
N THR A 6 -17.47 -7.93 17.13
CA THR A 6 -16.74 -8.74 18.10
C THR A 6 -15.29 -8.27 18.25
N VAL A 7 -14.58 -8.10 17.13
CA VAL A 7 -13.19 -7.59 17.11
C VAL A 7 -13.13 -6.17 17.68
N PHE A 8 -14.11 -5.33 17.37
CA PHE A 8 -14.21 -3.97 17.90
C PHE A 8 -14.36 -3.97 19.43
N GLY A 9 -15.31 -4.74 19.96
CA GLY A 9 -15.52 -4.88 21.39
C GLY A 9 -14.30 -5.49 22.11
N TYR A 10 -13.63 -6.46 21.50
CA TYR A 10 -12.38 -7.04 22.00
C TYR A 10 -11.28 -5.97 22.09
N SER A 11 -11.10 -5.19 21.02
CA SER A 11 -10.09 -4.12 20.93
C SER A 11 -10.30 -3.04 21.99
N LEU A 12 -11.54 -2.63 22.25
CA LEU A 12 -11.85 -1.67 23.31
C LEU A 12 -11.43 -2.15 24.71
N ARG A 13 -11.62 -3.44 24.99
CA ARG A 13 -11.25 -4.06 26.28
C ARG A 13 -9.74 -4.22 26.43
N LYS A 14 -9.04 -4.61 25.34
CA LYS A 14 -7.60 -4.90 25.35
C LYS A 14 -6.71 -3.66 25.19
N ALA A 15 -7.23 -2.58 24.62
CA ALA A 15 -6.47 -1.34 24.48
C ALA A 15 -5.97 -0.87 25.86
N LEU A 16 -4.76 -0.32 25.91
CA LEU A 16 -4.16 0.19 27.14
C LEU A 16 -4.99 1.35 27.72
N PRO A 17 -5.47 1.24 28.98
CA PRO A 17 -6.23 2.30 29.63
C PRO A 17 -5.34 3.52 29.85
N ASP A 18 -5.94 4.71 29.77
CA ASP A 18 -5.25 5.97 30.03
C ASP A 18 -6.27 6.98 30.57
N VAL A 19 -5.84 7.80 31.52
CA VAL A 19 -6.66 8.86 32.13
C VAL A 19 -6.87 10.04 31.19
N ILE A 20 -5.94 10.27 30.26
CA ILE A 20 -6.03 11.31 29.23
C ILE A 20 -6.83 10.76 28.06
N ILE A 21 -8.02 11.33 27.83
CA ILE A 21 -8.94 10.89 26.77
C ILE A 21 -8.28 10.82 25.39
N LYS A 22 -7.44 11.80 25.04
CA LYS A 22 -6.73 11.83 23.75
C LYS A 22 -5.78 10.63 23.60
N THR A 23 -5.03 10.32 24.65
CA THR A 23 -4.11 9.17 24.65
C THR A 23 -4.89 7.85 24.65
N ARG A 24 -5.97 7.76 25.42
CA ARG A 24 -6.86 6.59 25.43
C ARG A 24 -7.45 6.31 24.05
N LEU A 25 -7.94 7.34 23.35
CA LEU A 25 -8.48 7.21 21.99
C LEU A 25 -7.40 6.71 21.02
N ARG A 26 -6.19 7.26 21.07
CA ARG A 26 -5.07 6.79 20.24
C ARG A 26 -4.72 5.33 20.53
N ASN A 27 -4.68 4.92 21.80
CA ASN A 27 -4.43 3.53 22.19
C ASN A 27 -5.52 2.60 21.63
N VAL A 28 -6.80 3.02 21.71
CA VAL A 28 -7.93 2.27 21.15
C VAL A 28 -7.82 2.15 19.64
N ILE A 29 -7.57 3.24 18.92
CA ILE A 29 -7.41 3.24 17.45
C ILE A 29 -6.28 2.31 17.05
N ASN A 30 -5.10 2.44 17.67
CA ASN A 30 -3.94 1.60 17.37
C ASN A 30 -4.23 0.11 17.62
N THR A 31 -4.88 -0.22 18.74
CA THR A 31 -5.23 -1.61 19.09
C THR A 31 -6.25 -2.17 18.11
N LEU A 32 -7.28 -1.38 17.77
CA LEU A 32 -8.31 -1.78 16.82
C LEU A 32 -7.73 -2.02 15.43
N THR A 33 -6.90 -1.11 14.92
CA THR A 33 -6.27 -1.24 13.60
C THR A 33 -5.43 -2.51 13.51
N LYS A 34 -4.64 -2.82 14.54
CA LYS A 34 -3.86 -4.07 14.61
C LYS A 34 -4.75 -5.31 14.63
N ASN A 35 -5.74 -5.36 15.51
CA ASN A 35 -6.62 -6.51 15.63
C ASN A 35 -7.45 -6.74 14.36
N VAL A 36 -7.89 -5.67 13.68
CA VAL A 36 -8.58 -5.78 12.38
C VAL A 36 -7.65 -6.34 11.32
N TYR A 37 -6.41 -5.87 11.25
CA TYR A 37 -5.41 -6.39 10.31
C TYR A 37 -5.14 -7.88 10.57
N GLU A 38 -4.85 -8.27 11.82
CA GLU A 38 -4.59 -9.65 12.19
C GLU A 38 -5.78 -10.56 11.90
N TYR A 39 -6.98 -10.15 12.32
CA TYR A 39 -8.20 -10.90 12.04
C TYR A 39 -8.45 -11.07 10.54
N GLY A 40 -8.25 -10.01 9.75
CA GLY A 40 -8.34 -10.08 8.29
C GLY A 40 -7.31 -11.04 7.68
N CYS A 41 -6.06 -11.00 8.17
CA CYS A 41 -5.00 -11.89 7.71
C CYS A 41 -5.25 -13.38 7.99
N THR A 42 -6.12 -13.74 8.95
CA THR A 42 -6.51 -15.15 9.17
C THR A 42 -7.31 -15.76 8.02
N GLY A 43 -8.05 -14.94 7.27
CA GLY A 43 -8.94 -15.39 6.20
C GLY A 43 -8.42 -15.15 4.78
N ILE A 44 -7.23 -14.54 4.64
CA ILE A 44 -6.70 -14.08 3.35
C ILE A 44 -5.43 -14.87 3.00
N PHE A 45 -5.35 -15.35 1.76
CA PHE A 45 -4.13 -16.00 1.25
C PHE A 45 -2.92 -15.07 1.30
N GLU A 46 -1.76 -15.66 1.56
CA GLU A 46 -0.48 -14.96 1.70
C GLU A 46 -0.21 -13.92 0.61
N LYS A 47 -0.42 -14.30 -0.66
CA LYS A 47 -0.19 -13.44 -1.83
C LYS A 47 -1.04 -12.15 -1.87
N HIS A 48 -2.12 -12.06 -1.08
CA HIS A 48 -3.01 -10.90 -1.05
C HIS A 48 -2.87 -10.06 0.23
N LYS A 49 -2.07 -10.48 1.21
CA LYS A 49 -1.94 -9.77 2.50
C LYS A 49 -1.38 -8.36 2.33
N LEU A 50 -0.40 -8.17 1.43
CA LEU A 50 0.11 -6.83 1.13
C LEU A 50 -0.96 -5.93 0.51
N LEU A 51 -1.80 -6.45 -0.39
CA LEU A 51 -2.89 -5.69 -0.99
C LEU A 51 -3.93 -5.27 0.07
N TYR A 52 -4.27 -6.18 0.99
CA TYR A 52 -5.15 -5.86 2.10
C TYR A 52 -4.57 -4.76 3.00
N SER A 53 -3.28 -4.88 3.33
CA SER A 53 -2.55 -3.86 4.08
C SER A 53 -2.58 -2.50 3.37
N PHE A 54 -2.25 -2.48 2.08
CA PHE A 54 -2.31 -1.28 1.24
C PHE A 54 -3.71 -0.66 1.25
N GLN A 55 -4.76 -1.46 1.11
CA GLN A 55 -6.15 -0.98 1.15
C GLN A 55 -6.50 -0.35 2.51
N MET A 56 -6.05 -0.94 3.62
CA MET A 56 -6.21 -0.33 4.94
C MET A 56 -5.46 1.00 5.04
N THR A 57 -4.20 1.05 4.59
CA THR A 57 -3.39 2.28 4.56
C THR A 57 -4.08 3.37 3.75
N MET A 58 -4.59 3.04 2.55
CA MET A 58 -5.30 4.00 1.71
C MET A 58 -6.53 4.58 2.40
N LYS A 59 -7.32 3.76 3.11
CA LYS A 59 -8.50 4.27 3.83
C LYS A 59 -8.14 5.19 4.98
N LEU A 60 -7.04 4.92 5.68
CA LEU A 60 -6.55 5.79 6.75
C LEU A 60 -6.01 7.12 6.17
N GLU A 61 -5.12 7.05 5.18
CA GLU A 61 -4.53 8.23 4.53
C GLU A 61 -5.59 9.14 3.88
N GLN A 62 -6.61 8.55 3.26
CA GLN A 62 -7.76 9.29 2.70
C GLN A 62 -8.57 9.98 3.80
N SER A 63 -8.77 9.32 4.95
CA SER A 63 -9.51 9.91 6.08
C SER A 63 -8.80 11.12 6.69
N GLU A 64 -7.46 11.15 6.58
CA GLU A 64 -6.62 12.25 7.05
C GLU A 64 -6.29 13.27 5.95
N GLY A 65 -6.84 13.09 4.74
CA GLY A 65 -6.64 14.01 3.61
C GLY A 65 -5.23 13.99 3.00
N ARG A 66 -4.39 13.01 3.35
CA ARG A 66 -3.02 12.88 2.84
C ARG A 66 -2.94 12.28 1.44
N VAL A 67 -3.97 11.51 1.06
CA VAL A 67 -4.13 10.92 -0.27
C VAL A 67 -5.53 11.20 -0.77
N THR A 68 -5.65 11.68 -2.01
CA THR A 68 -6.94 11.90 -2.66
C THR A 68 -7.39 10.66 -3.42
N GLN A 69 -8.70 10.55 -3.65
CA GLN A 69 -9.24 9.48 -4.50
C GLN A 69 -8.69 9.56 -5.94
N HIS A 70 -8.46 10.78 -6.45
CA HIS A 70 -7.89 11.02 -7.77
C HIS A 70 -6.47 10.45 -7.91
N GLN A 71 -5.60 10.73 -6.92
CA GLN A 71 -4.25 10.16 -6.88
C GLN A 71 -4.27 8.62 -6.86
N LEU A 72 -5.15 8.03 -6.05
CA LEU A 72 -5.27 6.57 -5.96
C LEU A 72 -5.78 5.95 -7.28
N GLU A 73 -6.74 6.60 -7.95
CA GLU A 73 -7.24 6.12 -9.24
C GLU A 73 -6.18 6.17 -10.33
N PHE A 74 -5.40 7.25 -10.40
CA PHE A 74 -4.22 7.31 -11.26
C PHE A 74 -3.25 6.17 -10.93
N PHE A 75 -2.92 5.98 -9.64
CA PHE A 75 -1.98 4.94 -9.24
C PHE A 75 -2.47 3.51 -9.54
N ILE A 76 -3.78 3.26 -9.61
CA ILE A 76 -4.32 1.94 -9.94
C ILE A 76 -4.42 1.73 -11.46
N LYS A 77 -4.92 2.74 -12.18
CA LYS A 77 -5.30 2.61 -13.60
C LYS A 77 -4.22 3.12 -14.55
N GLY A 78 -3.49 4.17 -14.18
CA GLY A 78 -2.59 4.90 -15.08
C GLY A 78 -3.34 5.54 -16.23
N ASN A 79 -2.67 5.68 -17.36
CA ASN A 79 -3.26 6.04 -18.63
C ASN A 79 -3.90 4.79 -19.27
N VAL A 80 -5.21 4.83 -19.49
CA VAL A 80 -5.99 3.74 -20.10
C VAL A 80 -6.41 4.07 -21.54
N THR A 81 -5.98 5.22 -22.06
CA THR A 81 -6.32 5.69 -23.40
C THR A 81 -5.59 4.84 -24.44
N LEU A 82 -6.31 4.46 -25.50
CA LEU A 82 -5.75 3.68 -26.60
C LEU A 82 -5.02 4.54 -27.65
N GLU A 83 -5.37 5.83 -27.69
CA GLU A 83 -4.72 6.83 -28.53
C GLU A 83 -3.35 7.17 -27.95
N LYS A 84 -2.33 7.14 -28.81
CA LYS A 84 -0.98 7.55 -28.44
C LYS A 84 -0.89 9.06 -28.42
N SER A 85 -0.18 9.61 -27.45
CA SER A 85 0.08 11.03 -27.39
C SER A 85 0.93 11.49 -28.58
N GLU A 86 0.71 12.73 -29.02
CA GLU A 86 1.52 13.35 -30.10
C GLU A 86 2.97 13.55 -29.67
N ARG A 87 3.22 13.68 -28.36
CA ARG A 87 4.54 13.89 -27.79
C ARG A 87 5.33 12.56 -27.76
N PRO A 88 6.39 12.40 -28.56
CA PRO A 88 7.08 11.12 -28.70
C PRO A 88 7.88 10.76 -27.44
N CYS A 89 7.99 9.46 -27.16
CA CYS A 89 8.83 8.98 -26.05
C CYS A 89 10.31 9.34 -26.31
N PRO A 90 11.00 10.02 -25.37
CA PRO A 90 12.36 10.52 -25.59
C PRO A 90 13.42 9.42 -25.58
N ALA A 91 13.12 8.24 -25.05
CA ALA A 91 14.12 7.21 -24.84
C ALA A 91 13.57 5.79 -24.97
N ARG A 92 14.37 4.89 -25.53
CA ARG A 92 13.98 3.48 -25.76
C ARG A 92 13.85 2.64 -24.50
N TRP A 93 14.47 3.06 -23.39
CA TRP A 93 14.41 2.36 -22.11
C TRP A 93 13.13 2.68 -21.33
N ILE A 94 12.41 3.75 -21.70
CA ILE A 94 11.07 4.04 -21.19
C ILE A 94 10.07 3.25 -22.03
N SER A 95 9.21 2.47 -21.36
CA SER A 95 8.14 1.74 -22.07
C SER A 95 7.14 2.72 -22.67
N SER A 96 6.51 2.36 -23.79
CA SER A 96 5.49 3.23 -24.40
C SER A 96 4.35 3.54 -23.43
N GLN A 97 3.88 2.55 -22.67
CA GLN A 97 2.85 2.76 -21.64
C GLN A 97 3.35 3.67 -20.51
N GLY A 98 4.58 3.48 -20.02
CA GLY A 98 5.15 4.32 -18.98
C GLY A 98 5.27 5.78 -19.41
N TRP A 99 5.57 6.05 -20.68
CA TRP A 99 5.58 7.41 -21.21
C TRP A 99 4.18 8.04 -21.23
N GLU A 100 3.16 7.30 -21.68
CA GLU A 100 1.76 7.77 -21.63
C GLU A 100 1.29 8.04 -20.19
N ASP A 101 1.76 7.25 -19.23
CA ASP A 101 1.52 7.48 -17.81
C ASP A 101 2.23 8.74 -17.30
N ILE A 102 3.47 9.00 -17.73
CA ILE A 102 4.23 10.24 -17.40
C ILE A 102 3.51 11.48 -17.93
N LEU A 103 3.01 11.43 -19.16
CA LEU A 103 2.29 12.55 -19.78
C LEU A 103 1.00 12.84 -19.01
N LYS A 104 0.20 11.80 -18.75
CA LYS A 104 -1.02 11.92 -17.96
C LYS A 104 -0.73 12.43 -16.54
N LEU A 105 0.31 11.93 -15.88
CA LEU A 105 0.74 12.40 -14.56
C LEU A 105 1.08 13.90 -14.59
N SER A 106 1.80 14.35 -15.61
CA SER A 106 2.19 15.75 -15.78
C SER A 106 0.99 16.66 -16.05
N GLU A 107 -0.03 16.16 -16.74
CA GLU A 107 -1.25 16.92 -17.08
C GLU A 107 -2.24 16.98 -15.91
N GLU A 108 -2.50 15.87 -15.23
CA GLU A 108 -3.51 15.77 -14.17
C GLU A 108 -3.02 16.35 -12.82
N PHE A 109 -1.70 16.34 -12.59
CA PHE A 109 -1.08 16.76 -11.32
C PHE A 109 -0.06 17.87 -11.59
N GLN A 110 -0.50 18.96 -12.21
CA GLN A 110 0.39 20.02 -12.69
C GLN A 110 1.20 20.71 -11.58
N ALA A 111 0.65 20.81 -10.38
CA ALA A 111 1.33 21.46 -9.26
C ALA A 111 2.60 20.72 -8.85
N GLU A 112 2.56 19.39 -8.87
CA GLU A 112 3.68 18.53 -8.47
C GLU A 112 4.53 18.05 -9.65
N PHE A 113 3.90 17.82 -10.81
CA PHE A 113 4.51 17.13 -11.95
C PHE A 113 4.40 17.87 -13.29
N GLY A 114 3.94 19.11 -13.32
CA GLY A 114 3.72 19.84 -14.59
C GLY A 114 4.96 19.94 -15.49
N THR A 115 6.16 19.92 -14.92
CA THR A 115 7.43 19.97 -15.66
C THR A 115 8.08 18.60 -15.87
N LEU A 116 7.50 17.52 -15.34
CA LEU A 116 8.10 16.18 -15.31
C LEU A 116 8.45 15.69 -16.71
N ALA A 117 7.48 15.65 -17.63
CA ALA A 117 7.71 15.17 -18.99
C ALA A 117 8.84 15.93 -19.70
N SER A 118 8.86 17.26 -19.61
CA SER A 118 9.93 18.09 -20.19
C SER A 118 11.28 17.84 -19.53
N HIS A 119 11.31 17.66 -18.20
CA HIS A 119 12.55 17.38 -17.49
C HIS A 119 13.13 16.01 -17.86
N VAL A 120 12.29 15.00 -18.08
CA VAL A 120 12.70 13.67 -18.56
C VAL A 120 13.37 13.76 -19.93
N GLU A 121 12.76 14.48 -20.87
CA GLU A 121 13.33 14.67 -22.22
C GLU A 121 14.73 15.31 -22.17
N HIS A 122 14.86 16.43 -21.45
CA HIS A 122 16.12 17.18 -21.39
C HIS A 122 17.22 16.49 -20.57
N ASN A 123 16.85 15.58 -19.65
CA ASN A 123 17.79 14.92 -18.73
C ASN A 123 17.75 13.40 -18.84
N THR A 124 17.54 12.88 -20.05
CA THR A 124 17.32 11.45 -20.31
C THR A 124 18.38 10.55 -19.65
N GLU A 125 19.67 10.91 -19.71
CA GLU A 125 20.75 10.11 -19.10
C GLU A 125 20.68 10.06 -17.57
N ARG A 126 20.26 11.14 -16.90
CA ARG A 126 20.09 11.16 -15.44
C ARG A 126 18.92 10.29 -14.99
N TRP A 127 17.80 10.37 -15.72
CA TRP A 127 16.65 9.50 -15.47
C TRP A 127 16.95 8.05 -15.76
N LYS A 128 17.75 7.77 -16.79
CA LYS A 128 18.24 6.42 -17.07
C LYS A 128 19.11 5.89 -15.91
N ALA A 129 20.06 6.69 -15.42
CA ALA A 129 20.90 6.30 -14.29
C ALA A 129 20.08 5.95 -13.03
N TRP A 130 19.02 6.72 -12.75
CA TRP A 130 18.09 6.41 -11.66
C TRP A 130 17.23 5.17 -11.97
N TYR A 131 16.71 5.06 -13.20
CA TYR A 131 15.93 3.92 -13.66
C TYR A 131 16.72 2.61 -13.57
N ASP A 132 18.01 2.63 -13.88
CA ASP A 132 18.90 1.46 -13.90
C ASP A 132 19.36 1.03 -12.49
N LEU A 133 18.99 1.76 -11.42
CA LEU A 133 19.27 1.34 -10.05
C LEU A 133 18.58 0.02 -9.71
N ASP A 134 19.18 -0.71 -8.77
CA ASP A 134 18.60 -1.93 -8.21
C ASP A 134 17.40 -1.63 -7.29
N ALA A 135 17.43 -0.50 -6.58
CA ALA A 135 16.38 -0.09 -5.65
C ALA A 135 15.99 1.39 -5.84
N PRO A 136 15.50 1.80 -7.03
CA PRO A 136 15.16 3.18 -7.34
C PRO A 136 14.11 3.75 -6.37
N GLU A 137 13.18 2.92 -5.88
CA GLU A 137 12.14 3.27 -4.91
C GLU A 137 12.69 3.76 -3.56
N SER A 138 13.96 3.43 -3.25
CA SER A 138 14.64 3.85 -2.02
C SER A 138 15.52 5.07 -2.22
N THR A 139 15.54 5.66 -3.42
CA THR A 139 16.37 6.80 -3.78
C THR A 139 15.53 7.96 -4.29
N LEU A 140 16.06 9.17 -4.25
CA LEU A 140 15.35 10.34 -4.75
C LEU A 140 15.40 10.38 -6.29
N PRO A 141 14.27 10.56 -6.98
CA PRO A 141 14.26 10.74 -8.44
C PRO A 141 15.00 12.02 -8.85
N PRO A 142 15.52 12.09 -10.08
CA PRO A 142 16.22 13.27 -10.59
C PRO A 142 15.33 14.52 -10.64
N GLY A 143 15.96 15.69 -10.54
CA GLY A 143 15.30 16.98 -10.79
C GLY A 143 14.68 17.67 -9.58
N GLY A 144 15.03 17.26 -8.36
CA GLY A 144 14.58 17.93 -7.13
C GLY A 144 13.08 17.77 -6.83
N MET A 145 12.31 17.13 -7.71
CA MET A 145 10.88 16.85 -7.54
C MET A 145 10.61 16.08 -6.23
N ALA A 146 11.61 15.38 -5.69
CA ALA A 146 11.51 14.55 -4.50
C ALA A 146 11.48 15.32 -3.17
N GLU A 147 11.92 16.59 -3.14
CA GLU A 147 12.04 17.38 -1.91
C GLU A 147 10.67 17.97 -1.48
N ASP A 148 9.80 18.27 -2.44
CA ASP A 148 8.48 18.87 -2.20
C ASP A 148 7.29 17.91 -2.41
N VAL A 149 7.53 16.67 -2.87
CA VAL A 149 6.45 15.69 -3.14
C VAL A 149 6.18 14.75 -1.98
N SER A 150 4.89 14.58 -1.68
CA SER A 150 4.40 13.63 -0.69
C SER A 150 4.87 12.18 -0.96
N PRO A 151 4.91 11.31 0.07
CA PRO A 151 5.28 9.90 -0.13
C PRO A 151 4.40 9.16 -1.16
N PHE A 152 3.13 9.55 -1.33
CA PHE A 152 2.24 8.92 -2.31
C PHE A 152 2.57 9.32 -3.75
N HIS A 153 2.99 10.56 -3.97
CA HIS A 153 3.49 11.02 -5.27
C HIS A 153 4.71 10.20 -5.73
N LYS A 154 5.56 9.75 -4.81
CA LYS A 154 6.67 8.83 -5.13
C LYS A 154 6.16 7.47 -5.65
N LEU A 155 5.06 6.94 -5.12
CA LEU A 155 4.42 5.73 -5.66
C LEU A 155 3.90 5.94 -7.08
N MET A 156 3.26 7.08 -7.34
CA MET A 156 2.77 7.43 -8.68
C MET A 156 3.89 7.52 -9.70
N LEU A 157 5.03 8.12 -9.33
CA LEU A 157 6.24 8.13 -10.16
C LEU A 157 6.78 6.71 -10.39
N MET A 158 6.91 5.89 -9.34
CA MET A 158 7.38 4.52 -9.46
C MET A 158 6.52 3.69 -10.43
N ARG A 159 5.21 3.89 -10.43
CA ARG A 159 4.31 3.28 -11.41
C ARG A 159 4.66 3.67 -12.85
N CYS A 160 5.00 4.92 -13.09
CA CYS A 160 5.28 5.40 -14.44
C CYS A 160 6.60 4.82 -15.00
N PHE A 161 7.63 4.73 -14.16
CA PHE A 161 8.97 4.33 -14.61
C PHE A 161 9.27 2.85 -14.40
N ARG A 162 8.99 2.28 -13.22
CA ARG A 162 9.44 0.93 -12.80
C ARG A 162 8.29 0.16 -12.14
N VAL A 163 7.30 -0.23 -12.93
CA VAL A 163 6.14 -1.03 -12.48
C VAL A 163 6.56 -2.29 -11.73
N ASP A 164 7.67 -2.92 -12.15
CA ASP A 164 8.26 -4.09 -11.51
C ASP A 164 8.69 -3.85 -10.05
N ARG A 165 9.01 -2.60 -9.69
CA ARG A 165 9.41 -2.19 -8.34
C ARG A 165 8.25 -1.64 -7.50
N VAL A 166 7.04 -1.52 -8.07
CA VAL A 166 5.86 -0.99 -7.35
C VAL A 166 5.54 -1.82 -6.11
N TYR A 167 5.74 -3.14 -6.14
CA TYR A 167 5.57 -3.99 -4.97
C TYR A 167 6.42 -3.50 -3.79
N GLN A 168 7.72 -3.26 -4.01
CA GLN A 168 8.62 -2.78 -2.97
C GLN A 168 8.33 -1.34 -2.55
N ALA A 169 7.98 -0.49 -3.51
CA ALA A 169 7.58 0.88 -3.22
C ALA A 169 6.34 0.93 -2.29
N VAL A 170 5.33 0.09 -2.55
CA VAL A 170 4.13 -0.05 -1.70
C VAL A 170 4.49 -0.59 -0.32
N THR A 171 5.33 -1.63 -0.24
CA THR A 171 5.83 -2.16 1.04
C THR A 171 6.50 -1.07 1.88
N ASN A 172 7.40 -0.27 1.27
CA ASN A 172 8.07 0.83 1.94
C ASN A 172 7.08 1.91 2.39
N TYR A 173 6.10 2.25 1.55
CA TYR A 173 5.07 3.23 1.87
C TYR A 173 4.24 2.79 3.09
N ILE A 174 3.75 1.54 3.11
CA ILE A 174 2.99 1.00 4.24
C ILE A 174 3.85 0.99 5.50
N SER A 175 5.11 0.53 5.40
CA SER A 175 6.02 0.50 6.55
C SER A 175 6.26 1.88 7.15
N ASN A 176 6.46 2.89 6.31
CA ASN A 176 6.67 4.27 6.77
C ASN A 176 5.39 4.90 7.34
N THR A 177 4.21 4.55 6.82
CA THR A 177 2.93 5.15 7.23
C THR A 177 2.31 4.47 8.45
N MET A 178 2.29 3.14 8.48
CA MET A 178 1.62 2.34 9.51
C MET A 178 2.58 1.53 10.38
N GLY A 179 3.81 1.32 9.94
CA GLY A 179 4.84 0.50 10.60
C GLY A 179 5.04 -0.88 9.98
N GLU A 180 6.22 -1.47 10.22
CA GLU A 180 6.63 -2.78 9.68
C GLU A 180 5.66 -3.93 10.04
N PHE A 181 4.93 -3.79 11.13
CA PHE A 181 3.91 -4.75 11.57
C PHE A 181 2.86 -5.03 10.47
N PHE A 182 2.55 -4.06 9.62
CA PHE A 182 1.51 -4.19 8.60
C PHE A 182 2.02 -4.76 7.26
N ILE A 183 3.33 -4.97 7.12
CA ILE A 183 3.93 -5.63 5.95
C ILE A 183 4.44 -7.04 6.28
N THR A 184 4.53 -7.37 7.56
CA THR A 184 4.91 -8.70 8.03
C THR A 184 3.65 -9.48 8.36
N PRO A 185 3.34 -10.57 7.63
CA PRO A 185 2.18 -11.41 7.90
C PRO A 185 2.19 -11.91 9.36
N PRO A 186 1.07 -11.78 10.10
CA PRO A 186 1.02 -12.27 11.47
C PRO A 186 1.05 -13.80 11.49
N PHE A 187 1.71 -14.34 12.52
CA PHE A 187 1.66 -15.78 12.79
C PHE A 187 0.24 -16.17 13.21
N ILE A 188 -0.32 -17.17 12.54
CA ILE A 188 -1.63 -17.70 12.88
C ILE A 188 -1.47 -18.66 14.07
N SER A 189 -2.06 -18.31 15.21
CA SER A 189 -2.13 -19.15 16.41
C SER A 189 -3.51 -19.78 16.51
N LEU A 190 -3.58 -21.11 16.60
CA LEU A 190 -4.84 -21.83 16.78
C LEU A 190 -5.48 -21.51 18.12
N ASP A 191 -4.70 -21.36 19.19
CA ASP A 191 -5.19 -20.91 20.50
C ASP A 191 -5.89 -19.55 20.40
N SER A 192 -5.26 -18.61 19.70
CA SER A 192 -5.81 -17.27 19.51
C SER A 192 -7.09 -17.27 18.66
N ILE A 193 -7.20 -18.19 17.69
CA ILE A 193 -8.42 -18.39 16.90
C ILE A 193 -9.51 -19.02 17.78
N PHE A 194 -9.17 -20.02 18.59
CA PHE A 194 -10.10 -20.72 19.47
C PHE A 194 -10.69 -19.75 20.52
N ASP A 195 -9.85 -18.93 21.15
CA ASP A 195 -10.27 -17.87 22.09
C ASP A 195 -11.21 -16.84 21.46
N GLN A 196 -11.13 -16.63 20.15
CA GLN A 196 -12.00 -15.71 19.39
C GLN A 196 -13.22 -16.41 18.79
N SER A 197 -13.28 -17.74 18.82
CA SER A 197 -14.38 -18.53 18.30
C SER A 197 -15.54 -18.62 19.30
N SER A 198 -16.68 -19.13 18.84
CA SER A 198 -17.81 -19.43 19.72
C SER A 198 -18.52 -20.71 19.25
N PRO A 199 -19.30 -21.39 20.11
CA PRO A 199 -20.03 -22.58 19.70
C PRO A 199 -20.99 -22.37 18.52
N THR A 200 -21.37 -21.11 18.25
CA THR A 200 -22.24 -20.72 17.13
C THR A 200 -21.47 -20.20 15.91
N THR A 201 -20.14 -20.10 15.99
CA THR A 201 -19.25 -19.63 14.91
C THR A 201 -18.15 -20.68 14.66
N PRO A 202 -18.36 -21.61 13.71
CA PRO A 202 -17.38 -22.67 13.45
C PRO A 202 -16.09 -22.11 12.85
N VAL A 203 -14.97 -22.76 13.18
CA VAL A 203 -13.65 -22.47 12.60
C VAL A 203 -13.49 -23.31 11.34
N VAL A 204 -13.16 -22.66 10.22
CA VAL A 204 -12.99 -23.31 8.91
C VAL A 204 -11.55 -23.18 8.47
N PHE A 205 -10.92 -24.31 8.14
CA PHE A 205 -9.57 -24.37 7.61
C PHE A 205 -9.60 -24.39 6.08
N ILE A 206 -8.94 -23.43 5.45
CA ILE A 206 -8.75 -23.38 4.00
C ILE A 206 -7.31 -23.83 3.72
N LEU A 207 -7.18 -25.04 3.19
CA LEU A 207 -5.88 -25.71 3.03
C LEU A 207 -5.41 -25.65 1.59
N SER A 208 -4.09 -25.52 1.42
CA SER A 208 -3.46 -25.81 0.14
C SER A 208 -3.30 -27.33 -0.02
N PRO A 209 -3.27 -27.86 -1.24
CA PRO A 209 -3.00 -29.28 -1.47
C PRO A 209 -1.71 -29.73 -0.77
N GLY A 210 -1.78 -30.81 0.02
CA GLY A 210 -0.64 -31.35 0.77
C GLY A 210 -0.42 -30.77 2.18
N SER A 211 -1.27 -29.84 2.64
CA SER A 211 -1.28 -29.38 4.03
C SER A 211 -2.35 -30.13 4.85
N ASP A 212 -2.00 -30.61 6.05
CA ASP A 212 -2.91 -31.23 7.01
C ASP A 212 -2.72 -30.60 8.42
N PRO A 213 -3.69 -29.83 8.94
CA PRO A 213 -3.59 -29.17 10.24
C PRO A 213 -3.97 -30.09 11.42
N THR A 214 -4.32 -31.36 11.17
CA THR A 214 -4.87 -32.26 12.19
C THR A 214 -3.90 -32.48 13.36
N SER A 215 -2.59 -32.52 13.10
CA SER A 215 -1.58 -32.65 14.17
C SER A 215 -1.53 -31.45 15.11
N ASP A 216 -1.85 -30.26 14.62
CA ASP A 216 -1.81 -29.01 15.41
C ASP A 216 -3.12 -28.82 16.20
N LEU A 217 -4.15 -29.61 15.90
CA LEU A 217 -5.47 -29.61 16.55
C LEU A 217 -5.61 -30.64 17.67
N MET A 218 -4.73 -31.65 17.73
CA MET A 218 -4.75 -32.76 18.70
C MET A 218 -3.85 -32.46 19.91
#